data_AF-A0A920MI69-F1
#
_entry.id   AF-A0A920MI69-F1
#
_cell.length_a   1.000
_cell.length_b   1.000
_cell.length_c   1.000
_cell.angle_alpha   90.00
_cell.angle_beta   90.00
_cell.angle_gamma   90.00
#
_symmetry.space_group_name_H-M   'P 1'
#
loop_
_entity.id
_entity.type
_entity.pdbx_description
1 polymer ?
#
loop_
_entity_poly.entity_id
_entity_poly.type
_entity_poly.pdbx_seq_one_letter_code
_entity_poly.pdbx_strand_id
1 'polypeptide(L)'
;MEKLLPVDNNSISCLHYGINGSLHKKDFSRYEFLHSINLDPSLFTIGVFSRVEEQKGQHLVIEALKLINTREIQLVIVGHVMNDNYIASLKKLISEYGRERQN
;
A
#
# COMPACT_ATOMS: atom_id res chain seq x y z
N MET A 1 -7.18 -31.56 17.12
CA MET A 1 -8.10 -31.04 18.17
C MET A 1 -8.96 -29.97 17.52
N GLU A 2 -10.24 -30.24 17.33
CA GLU A 2 -11.19 -29.19 16.97
C GLU A 2 -11.38 -28.27 18.18
N LYS A 3 -11.15 -26.97 17.97
CA LYS A 3 -11.36 -25.94 18.99
C LYS A 3 -12.87 -25.68 19.04
N LEU A 4 -13.58 -26.40 19.91
CA LEU A 4 -14.99 -26.16 20.19
C LEU A 4 -15.13 -24.75 20.78
N LEU A 5 -15.80 -23.86 20.06
CA LEU A 5 -16.17 -22.55 20.59
C LEU A 5 -17.24 -22.76 21.68
N PRO A 6 -17.27 -21.93 22.74
CA PRO A 6 -18.26 -22.05 23.81
C PRO A 6 -19.70 -21.66 23.38
N VAL A 7 -19.92 -21.49 22.07
CA VAL A 7 -21.18 -21.04 21.47
C VAL A 7 -21.48 -21.89 20.24
N ASP A 8 -22.76 -22.12 19.97
CA ASP A 8 -23.21 -22.85 18.79
C ASP A 8 -22.85 -22.09 17.52
N ASN A 9 -22.37 -22.77 16.47
CA ASN A 9 -21.98 -22.11 15.22
C ASN A 9 -23.15 -21.34 14.58
N ASN A 10 -24.40 -21.79 14.75
CA ASN A 10 -25.58 -21.10 14.24
C ASN A 10 -25.91 -19.82 15.03
N SER A 11 -25.28 -19.61 16.20
CA SER A 11 -25.38 -18.38 16.97
C SER A 11 -24.36 -17.32 16.56
N ILE A 12 -23.42 -17.65 15.67
CA ILE A 12 -22.40 -16.74 15.16
C ILE A 12 -22.85 -16.16 13.82
N SER A 13 -22.97 -14.83 13.76
CA SER A 13 -23.23 -14.11 12.52
C SER A 13 -22.02 -13.27 12.13
N CYS A 14 -21.59 -13.39 10.87
CA CYS A 14 -20.55 -12.52 10.32
C CYS A 14 -21.15 -11.15 10.00
N LEU A 15 -20.59 -10.08 10.57
CA LEU A 15 -20.94 -8.71 10.22
C LEU A 15 -19.78 -8.08 9.48
N HIS A 16 -20.01 -7.67 8.23
CA HIS A 16 -19.04 -6.93 7.46
C HIS A 16 -19.02 -5.48 7.92
N TYR A 17 -17.82 -4.95 8.19
CA TYR A 17 -17.65 -3.53 8.43
C TYR A 17 -17.98 -2.74 7.16
N GLY A 18 -18.78 -1.69 7.33
CA GLY A 18 -19.01 -0.69 6.30
C GLY A 18 -18.03 0.47 6.41
N ILE A 19 -18.00 1.30 5.38
CA ILE A 19 -17.39 2.64 5.42
C ILE A 19 -18.49 3.68 5.51
N ASN A 20 -18.20 4.85 6.08
CA ASN A 20 -19.17 5.94 6.07
C ASN A 20 -19.34 6.46 4.62
N GLY A 21 -20.54 6.29 4.06
CA GLY A 21 -20.88 6.77 2.71
C GLY A 21 -21.01 8.28 2.59
N SER A 22 -21.08 9.02 3.70
CA SER A 22 -21.17 10.48 3.73
C SER A 22 -19.80 11.18 3.59
N LEU A 23 -18.75 10.46 3.20
CA LEU A 23 -17.47 11.07 2.85
C LEU A 23 -17.72 12.05 1.71
N HIS A 24 -17.73 13.35 2.04
CA HIS A 24 -17.88 14.42 1.08
C HIS A 24 -16.88 14.21 -0.05
N LYS A 25 -17.39 14.02 -1.28
CA LYS A 25 -16.58 14.09 -2.49
C LYS A 25 -16.11 15.53 -2.62
N LYS A 26 -14.99 15.84 -1.98
CA LYS A 26 -14.23 17.03 -2.33
C LYS A 26 -13.68 16.74 -3.73
N ASP A 27 -13.98 17.61 -4.69
CA ASP A 27 -13.34 17.53 -5.99
C ASP A 27 -11.84 17.69 -5.78
N PHE A 28 -11.14 16.56 -5.87
CA PHE A 28 -9.71 16.48 -5.64
C PHE A 28 -9.07 16.09 -6.95
N SER A 29 -8.29 17.01 -7.51
CA SER A 29 -7.59 16.75 -8.76
C SER A 29 -6.42 15.81 -8.50
N ARG A 30 -6.48 14.61 -9.11
CA ARG A 30 -5.35 13.68 -9.16
C ARG A 30 -4.09 14.38 -9.67
N TYR A 31 -4.25 15.25 -10.68
CA TYR A 31 -3.14 16.00 -11.26
C TYR A 31 -2.48 16.90 -10.21
N GLU A 32 -3.29 17.72 -9.50
CA GLU A 32 -2.77 18.64 -8.48
C GLU A 32 -2.06 17.89 -7.36
N PHE A 33 -2.62 16.77 -6.90
CA PHE A 33 -2.00 15.95 -5.88
C PHE A 33 -0.64 15.42 -6.31
N LEU A 34 -0.58 14.70 -7.42
CA LEU A 34 0.65 14.08 -7.88
C LEU A 34 1.71 15.13 -8.16
N HIS A 35 1.32 16.25 -8.79
CA HIS A 35 2.21 17.37 -9.04
C HIS A 35 2.76 17.98 -7.73
N SER A 36 1.93 18.12 -6.68
CA SER A 36 2.34 18.67 -5.38
C SER A 36 3.39 17.82 -4.63
N ILE A 37 3.53 16.54 -4.99
CA ILE A 37 4.52 15.61 -4.41
C ILE A 37 5.59 15.18 -5.43
N ASN A 38 5.78 15.96 -6.49
CA ASN A 38 6.78 15.74 -7.54
C ASN A 38 6.65 14.37 -8.26
N LEU A 39 5.42 13.87 -8.40
CA LEU A 39 5.11 12.68 -9.20
C LEU A 39 4.55 13.06 -10.57
N ASP A 40 4.77 12.21 -11.56
CA ASP A 40 4.35 12.44 -12.94
C ASP A 40 2.88 12.02 -13.13
N PRO A 41 1.95 12.95 -13.42
CA PRO A 41 0.54 12.61 -13.59
C PRO A 41 0.25 11.78 -14.85
N SER A 42 1.18 11.69 -15.80
CA SER A 42 1.04 10.89 -17.02
C SER A 42 1.31 9.39 -16.79
N LEU A 43 2.06 9.05 -15.74
CA LEU A 43 2.37 7.66 -15.39
C LEU A 43 1.21 6.96 -14.66
N PHE A 44 1.13 5.65 -14.82
CA PHE A 44 0.22 4.82 -14.05
C PHE A 44 0.65 4.81 -12.58
N THR A 45 -0.22 5.24 -11.68
CA THR A 45 0.14 5.40 -10.26
C THR A 45 -0.50 4.32 -9.41
N ILE A 46 0.33 3.55 -8.71
CA ILE A 46 -0.12 2.64 -7.65
C ILE A 46 -0.06 3.41 -6.33
N GLY A 47 -1.21 3.58 -5.68
CA GLY A 47 -1.33 4.19 -4.36
C GLY A 47 -1.58 3.16 -3.27
N VAL A 48 -0.71 3.11 -2.26
CA VAL A 48 -0.85 2.25 -1.09
C VAL A 48 -1.10 3.12 0.14
N PHE A 49 -2.31 3.04 0.69
CA PHE A 49 -2.72 3.79 1.88
C PHE A 49 -2.83 2.86 3.07
N SER A 50 -1.80 2.82 3.91
CA SER A 50 -1.74 1.95 5.07
C SER A 50 -0.64 2.39 6.03
N ARG A 51 -0.72 1.95 7.30
CA ARG A 51 0.43 2.06 8.20
C ARG A 51 1.64 1.38 7.57
N VAL A 52 2.81 1.99 7.68
CA VAL A 52 4.05 1.41 7.19
C VAL A 52 4.57 0.42 8.22
N GLU A 53 4.18 -0.84 8.01
CA GLU A 53 4.50 -2.01 8.83
C GLU A 53 4.44 -3.27 7.95
N GLU A 54 5.26 -4.28 8.25
CA GLU A 54 5.45 -5.46 7.41
C GLU A 54 4.16 -6.20 7.04
N GLN A 55 3.22 -6.31 7.99
CA GLN A 55 1.92 -6.95 7.81
C GLN A 55 1.04 -6.29 6.74
N LYS A 56 1.36 -5.07 6.32
CA LYS A 56 0.64 -4.34 5.27
C LYS A 56 1.25 -4.53 3.88
N GLY A 57 2.36 -5.27 3.76
CA GLY A 57 2.82 -5.82 2.49
C GLY A 57 3.41 -4.81 1.51
N GLN A 58 3.93 -3.66 1.96
CA GLN A 58 4.53 -2.68 1.04
C GLN A 58 5.74 -3.23 0.26
N HIS A 59 6.54 -4.11 0.89
CA HIS A 59 7.66 -4.80 0.24
C HIS A 59 7.21 -5.62 -0.97
N LEU A 60 6.05 -6.28 -0.90
CA LEU A 60 5.49 -7.08 -2.01
C LEU A 60 5.20 -6.23 -3.24
N VAL A 61 4.73 -5.00 -3.04
CA VAL A 61 4.46 -4.07 -4.16
C VAL A 61 5.77 -3.63 -4.81
N ILE A 62 6.81 -3.36 -4.01
CA ILE A 62 8.14 -3.00 -4.51
C ILE A 62 8.75 -4.17 -5.30
N GLU A 63 8.66 -5.39 -4.78
CA GLU A 63 9.11 -6.62 -5.46
C GLU A 63 8.35 -6.87 -6.76
N ALA A 64 7.03 -6.69 -6.77
CA ALA A 64 6.22 -6.82 -7.99
C ALA A 64 6.65 -5.82 -9.06
N LEU A 65 6.96 -4.57 -8.68
CA LEU A 65 7.45 -3.56 -9.63
C LEU A 65 8.81 -3.92 -10.22
N LYS A 66 9.69 -4.58 -9.44
CA LYS A 66 10.93 -5.14 -9.97
C LYS A 66 10.66 -6.20 -11.03
N LEU A 67 9.72 -7.11 -10.78
CA LEU A 67 9.39 -8.18 -11.72
C LEU A 67 8.78 -7.66 -13.03
N ILE A 68 7.88 -6.67 -12.95
CA ILE A 68 7.27 -6.05 -14.14
C ILE A 68 8.32 -5.31 -14.98
N ASN A 69 9.33 -4.76 -14.32
CA ASN A 69 10.45 -4.04 -14.92
C ASN A 69 10.08 -2.92 -15.93
N THR A 70 8.97 -2.20 -15.73
CA THR A 70 8.58 -1.04 -16.55
C THR A 70 8.97 0.30 -15.90
N ARG A 71 9.03 1.37 -16.70
CA ARG A 71 9.14 2.77 -16.27
C ARG A 71 7.81 3.53 -16.33
N GLU A 72 6.75 2.88 -16.80
CA GLU A 72 5.42 3.49 -16.99
C GLU A 72 4.59 3.51 -15.70
N ILE A 73 5.12 2.94 -14.61
CA ILE A 73 4.45 2.83 -13.32
C ILE A 73 5.24 3.57 -12.25
N GLN A 74 4.54 4.36 -11.44
CA GLN A 74 5.05 4.96 -10.23
C GLN A 74 4.28 4.47 -8.99
N LEU A 75 4.98 4.40 -7.86
CA LEU A 75 4.43 3.95 -6.58
C LEU A 75 4.42 5.09 -5.57
N VAL A 76 3.28 5.30 -4.94
CA VAL A 76 3.14 6.19 -3.77
C VAL A 76 2.63 5.39 -2.58
N ILE A 77 3.38 5.41 -1.48
CA ILE A 77 2.99 4.78 -0.21
C ILE A 77 2.72 5.90 0.80
N VAL A 78 1.52 5.94 1.36
CA VAL A 78 1.09 6.95 2.32
C VAL A 78 0.62 6.28 3.60
N GLY A 79 1.24 6.68 4.70
CA GLY A 79 0.75 6.38 6.04
C GLY A 79 1.82 6.56 7.11
N HIS A 80 1.39 6.40 8.35
CA HIS A 80 2.28 6.57 9.49
C HIS A 80 3.27 5.41 9.60
N VAL A 81 4.54 5.72 9.85
CA VAL A 81 5.59 4.73 10.08
C VAL A 81 5.43 4.18 11.50
N MET A 82 5.15 2.88 11.61
CA MET A 82 5.03 2.21 12.90
C MET A 82 6.35 1.54 13.33
N ASN A 83 7.28 1.33 12.39
CA ASN A 83 8.53 0.61 12.62
C ASN A 83 9.66 1.20 11.75
N ASP A 84 10.66 1.78 12.40
CA ASP A 84 11.79 2.42 11.74
C ASP A 84 12.72 1.44 11.00
N ASN A 85 12.87 0.23 11.52
CA ASN A 85 13.68 -0.81 10.87
C ASN A 85 13.02 -1.27 9.56
N TYR A 86 11.69 -1.35 9.54
CA TYR A 86 10.96 -1.72 8.35
C TYR A 86 11.03 -0.64 7.27
N ILE A 87 10.85 0.65 7.61
CA ILE A 87 11.05 1.70 6.59
C ILE A 87 12.49 1.73 6.07
N ALA A 88 13.49 1.44 6.93
CA ALA A 88 14.87 1.32 6.50
C ALA A 88 15.08 0.15 5.53
N SER A 89 14.46 -1.02 5.77
CA SER A 89 14.53 -2.16 4.85
C SER A 89 13.86 -1.87 3.51
N LEU A 90 12.71 -1.19 3.50
CA LEU A 90 12.04 -0.75 2.26
C LEU A 90 12.93 0.20 1.44
N LYS A 91 13.58 1.17 2.09
CA LYS A 91 14.52 2.09 1.42
C LYS A 91 15.71 1.35 0.83
N LYS A 92 16.25 0.36 1.55
CA LYS A 92 17.33 -0.50 1.06
C LYS A 92 16.90 -1.28 -0.19
N LEU A 93 15.73 -1.90 -0.16
CA LEU A 93 15.15 -2.64 -1.28
C LEU A 93 15.03 -1.77 -2.53
N ILE A 94 14.50 -0.55 -2.38
CA ILE A 94 14.37 0.43 -3.47
C ILE A 94 15.74 0.83 -4.01
N SER A 95 16.72 1.07 -3.14
CA SER A 95 18.08 1.45 -3.54
C SER A 95 18.78 0.34 -4.30
N GLU A 96 18.63 -0.92 -3.89
CA GLU A 96 19.21 -2.07 -4.59
C GLU A 96 18.63 -2.17 -6.01
N TYR A 97 17.32 -1.99 -6.15
CA TYR A 97 16.63 -2.08 -7.44
C TYR A 97 17.00 -0.93 -8.38
N GLY A 98 17.17 0.28 -7.83
CA GLY A 98 17.66 1.42 -8.60
C GLY A 98 19.06 1.20 -9.19
N ARG A 99 19.93 0.45 -8.49
CA ARG A 99 21.29 0.12 -8.95
C ARG A 99 21.30 -0.98 -9.99
N GLU A 100 20.49 -2.02 -9.83
CA GLU A 100 20.38 -3.12 -10.82
C GLU A 100 19.92 -2.62 -12.20
N ARG A 101 19.12 -1.55 -12.27
CA ARG A 101 18.65 -0.95 -13.53
C ARG A 101 19.67 -0.08 -14.27
N GLN A 102 20.84 0.20 -13.69
CA GLN A 102 21.89 1.04 -14.29
C GLN A 102 23.02 0.23 -14.94
N ASN A 103 23.02 -1.11 -14.81
CA ASN A 103 23.91 -2.03 -15.50
C ASN A 103 23.20 -2.67 -16.70
#